data_AF-A0A522EXA3-F1
#
_entry.id   AF-A0A522EXA3-F1
#
_cell.length_a   1.000
_cell.length_b   1.000
_cell.length_c   1.000
_cell.angle_alpha   90.00
_cell.angle_beta   90.00
_cell.angle_gamma   90.00
#
_symmetry.space_group_name_H-M   'P 1'
#
loop_
_entity.id
_entity.type
_entity.pdbx_description
1 polymer ?
#
loop_
_entity_poly.entity_id
_entity_poly.type
_entity_poly.pdbx_seq_one_letter_code
_entity_poly.pdbx_strand_id
1 'polypeptide(L)'
;MTNLEKLIEALATVIIRYHDSQVSEENRKVVVPHATTEILRFKSREFASEIIKTLDFDNALTDIKNDVVKAAEYKMRSHLLEYLIAQIKYLKKFKDAKEPLSADALKKYESHIGQLFYDLAKLIITHKTSTYNVTYPPVDGRTTKLALNGLIYNGYVSNKPCTSGVFLSEEVTKPFDLDAEYSLKEMQEKAQQICEEYQNTLIIPKLNTQLTSLQIDFEVLRIRLNESESKVSTSTAQVTTLTEKNEDAIGKLAEAQRLVEEKASEIEELKKRNQSLNQGVYGAASGFLLFKRVYRPVGDTLGAVNSQTIAFSDAEVGAAGIEADGPG
;
A
#
# COMPACT_ATOMS: atom_id res chain seq x y z
N MET A 1 4.10 11.85 19.57
CA MET A 1 5.51 12.24 19.73
C MET A 1 6.29 11.00 20.11
N THR A 2 7.17 10.52 19.22
CA THR A 2 7.91 9.27 19.43
C THR A 2 9.07 9.47 20.40
N ASN A 3 9.63 8.39 20.94
CA ASN A 3 10.82 8.49 21.78
C ASN A 3 12.06 8.99 21.02
N LEU A 4 12.14 8.77 19.70
CA LEU A 4 13.20 9.36 18.86
C LEU A 4 13.08 10.89 18.83
N GLU A 5 11.86 11.42 18.67
CA GLU A 5 11.61 12.86 18.71
C GLU A 5 11.99 13.46 20.06
N LYS A 6 11.58 12.81 21.15
CA LYS A 6 11.96 13.20 22.51
C LYS A 6 13.48 13.27 22.69
N LEU A 7 14.22 12.32 22.11
CA LEU A 7 15.68 12.28 22.23
C LEU A 7 16.31 13.48 21.51
N ILE A 8 15.89 13.76 20.28
CA ILE A 8 16.39 14.89 19.50
C ILE A 8 16.10 16.21 20.23
N GLU A 9 14.88 16.39 20.73
CA GLU A 9 14.48 17.57 21.51
C GLU A 9 15.23 17.68 22.84
N ALA A 10 15.48 16.56 23.53
CA ALA A 10 16.25 16.53 24.77
C ALA A 10 17.70 16.99 24.56
N LEU A 11 18.36 16.50 23.51
CA LEU A 11 19.73 16.92 23.16
C LEU A 11 19.78 18.41 22.83
N ALA A 12 18.82 18.93 22.06
CA ALA A 12 18.70 20.36 21.76
C ALA A 12 18.45 21.19 23.02
N THR A 13 17.60 20.69 23.92
CA THR A 13 17.31 21.33 25.21
C THR A 13 18.57 21.49 26.06
N VAL A 14 19.48 20.51 26.05
CA VAL A 14 20.78 20.62 26.76
C VAL A 14 21.59 21.81 26.23
N ILE A 15 21.63 22.02 24.91
CA ILE A 15 22.35 23.15 24.29
C ILE A 15 21.74 24.49 24.72
N ILE A 16 20.41 24.61 24.65
CA ILE A 16 19.66 25.83 25.02
C ILE A 16 19.84 26.15 26.52
N ARG A 17 19.60 25.17 27.39
CA ARG A 17 19.78 25.36 28.85
C ARG A 17 21.21 25.71 29.19
N TYR A 18 22.18 25.12 28.48
CA TYR A 18 23.57 25.48 28.64
C TYR A 18 23.80 26.95 28.27
N HIS A 19 23.34 27.39 27.11
CA HIS A 19 23.41 28.80 26.72
C HIS A 19 22.81 29.75 27.77
N ASP A 20 21.57 29.52 28.18
CA ASP A 20 20.84 30.42 29.09
C ASP A 20 21.46 30.48 30.49
N SER A 21 22.21 29.45 30.88
CA SER A 21 22.98 29.43 32.13
C SER A 21 24.27 30.26 32.09
N GLN A 22 24.75 30.65 30.90
CA GLN A 22 26.02 31.39 30.72
C GLN A 22 25.83 32.85 30.33
N VAL A 23 24.63 33.24 29.88
CA VAL A 23 24.34 34.62 29.43
C VAL A 23 23.54 35.41 30.47
N SER A 24 23.63 36.75 30.40
CA SER A 24 22.77 37.63 31.17
C SER A 24 21.30 37.41 30.83
N GLU A 25 20.41 37.72 31.76
CA GLU A 25 18.97 37.46 31.61
C GLU A 25 18.37 38.08 30.34
N GLU A 26 18.86 39.25 29.94
CA GLU A 26 18.44 39.97 28.72
C GLU A 26 18.83 39.26 27.40
N ASN A 27 19.81 38.35 27.44
CA ASN A 27 20.32 37.63 26.27
C ASN A 27 19.92 36.16 26.25
N ARG A 28 19.15 35.69 27.25
CA ARG A 28 18.63 34.32 27.28
C ARG A 28 17.66 34.09 26.14
N LYS A 29 17.67 32.89 25.58
CA LYS A 29 16.67 32.46 24.60
C LYS A 29 15.33 32.19 25.28
N VAL A 30 15.36 31.71 26.53
CA VAL A 30 14.18 31.47 27.36
C VAL A 30 14.18 32.41 28.55
N VAL A 31 13.31 33.41 28.50
CA VAL A 31 13.10 34.38 29.58
C VAL A 31 11.72 34.17 30.18
N VAL A 32 11.68 33.82 31.47
CA VAL A 32 10.44 33.68 32.22
C VAL A 32 10.63 34.34 33.58
N PRO A 33 9.98 35.49 33.84
CA PRO A 33 10.08 36.18 35.12
C PRO A 33 9.65 35.27 36.28
N HIS A 34 10.43 35.26 37.36
CA HIS A 34 10.16 34.50 38.59
C HIS A 34 9.90 32.99 38.39
N ALA A 35 10.45 32.39 37.33
CA ALA A 35 10.24 30.98 37.04
C ALA A 35 11.01 30.05 37.96
N THR A 36 10.36 28.95 38.34
CA THR A 36 11.02 27.81 38.97
C THR A 36 11.87 27.06 37.93
N THR A 37 12.83 26.24 38.40
CA THR A 37 13.66 25.39 37.54
C THR A 37 12.82 24.49 36.62
N GLU A 38 11.68 24.01 37.10
CA GLU A 38 10.76 23.16 36.32
C GLU A 38 10.10 23.93 35.18
N ILE A 39 9.66 25.17 35.43
CA ILE A 39 9.07 26.03 34.39
C ILE A 39 10.12 26.37 33.33
N LEU A 40 11.34 26.73 33.74
CA LEU A 40 12.45 27.00 32.81
C LEU A 40 12.78 25.77 31.97
N ARG A 41 12.80 24.58 32.59
CA ARG A 41 13.03 23.31 31.89
C ARG A 41 11.95 23.03 30.86
N PHE A 42 10.68 23.20 31.23
CA PHE A 42 9.55 23.03 30.32
C PHE A 42 9.64 24.01 29.13
N LYS A 43 9.89 25.29 29.39
CA LYS A 43 10.00 26.32 28.36
C LYS A 43 11.22 26.13 27.44
N SER A 44 12.31 25.62 27.99
CA SER A 44 13.49 25.24 27.19
C SER A 44 13.18 24.09 26.23
N ARG A 45 12.35 23.13 26.63
CA ARG A 45 11.90 22.03 25.76
C ARG A 45 10.95 22.52 24.68
N GLU A 46 10.03 23.42 25.01
CA GLU A 46 9.15 24.04 24.00
C GLU A 46 9.99 24.75 22.94
N PHE A 47 10.94 25.60 23.36
CA PHE A 47 11.84 26.30 22.45
C PHE A 47 12.72 25.33 21.62
N ALA A 48 13.22 24.25 22.24
CA ALA A 48 13.94 23.20 21.53
C ALA A 48 13.08 22.53 20.46
N SER A 49 11.83 22.20 20.79
CA SER A 49 10.86 21.61 19.86
C SER A 49 10.58 22.54 18.68
N GLU A 50 10.44 23.84 18.92
CA GLU A 50 10.27 24.85 17.88
C GLU A 50 11.49 24.91 16.94
N ILE A 51 12.70 24.99 17.49
CA ILE A 51 13.94 24.99 16.68
C ILE A 51 14.02 23.74 15.81
N ILE A 52 13.84 22.55 16.39
CA ILE A 52 13.99 21.26 15.69
C ILE A 52 12.95 21.05 14.58
N LYS A 53 11.81 21.75 14.64
CA LYS A 53 10.80 21.73 13.57
C LYS A 53 11.18 22.59 12.38
N THR A 54 12.06 23.58 12.55
CA THR A 54 12.51 24.44 11.46
C THR A 54 13.45 23.70 10.51
N LEU A 55 13.41 24.04 9.22
CA LEU A 55 14.36 23.52 8.22
C LEU A 55 15.80 23.94 8.51
N ASP A 56 15.97 25.08 9.19
CA ASP A 56 17.26 25.69 9.48
C ASP A 56 17.74 25.46 10.92
N PHE A 57 17.29 24.36 11.55
CA PHE A 57 17.62 24.03 12.93
C PHE A 57 19.14 23.96 13.18
N ASP A 58 19.91 23.58 12.16
CA ASP A 58 21.36 23.47 12.23
C ASP A 58 22.02 24.83 12.48
N ASN A 59 21.68 25.83 11.67
CA ASN A 59 22.20 27.19 11.85
C ASN A 59 21.73 27.76 13.17
N ALA A 60 20.45 27.58 13.54
CA ALA A 60 19.93 28.06 14.82
C ALA A 60 20.69 27.47 16.03
N LEU A 61 20.96 26.16 16.06
CA LEU A 61 21.75 25.55 17.14
C LEU A 61 23.22 25.95 17.09
N THR A 62 23.77 26.14 15.89
CA THR A 62 25.15 26.60 15.69
C THR A 62 25.33 28.03 16.19
N ASP A 63 24.35 28.90 15.97
CA ASP A 63 24.35 30.28 16.48
C ASP A 63 24.28 30.31 18.00
N ILE A 64 23.41 29.48 18.61
CA ILE A 64 23.35 29.32 20.07
C ILE A 64 24.71 28.83 20.62
N LYS A 65 25.34 27.85 19.97
CA LYS A 65 26.71 27.41 20.34
C LYS A 65 27.70 28.57 20.22
N ASN A 66 27.67 29.32 19.12
CA ASN A 66 28.58 30.43 18.87
C ASN A 66 28.43 31.54 19.92
N ASP A 67 27.20 31.82 20.36
CA ASP A 67 26.91 32.73 21.46
C ASP A 67 27.58 32.29 22.77
N VAL A 68 27.56 30.99 23.09
CA VAL A 68 28.21 30.43 24.29
C VAL A 68 29.73 30.58 24.25
N VAL A 69 30.36 30.32 23.10
CA VAL A 69 31.83 30.26 22.99
C VAL A 69 32.48 31.64 22.80
N LYS A 70 31.69 32.72 22.67
CA LYS A 70 32.20 34.11 22.65
C LYS A 70 32.99 34.44 23.92
N ALA A 71 32.57 33.93 25.07
CA ALA A 71 33.30 34.08 26.32
C ALA A 71 34.47 33.08 26.40
N ALA A 72 35.68 33.60 26.65
CA ALA A 72 36.92 32.80 26.65
C ALA A 72 36.89 31.61 27.63
N GLU A 73 36.17 31.77 28.75
CA GLU A 73 36.02 30.77 29.82
C GLU A 73 35.27 29.51 29.37
N TYR A 74 34.47 29.59 28.30
CA TYR A 74 33.61 28.49 27.84
C TYR A 74 34.07 27.86 26.53
N LYS A 75 35.22 28.26 25.96
CA LYS A 75 35.77 27.67 24.73
C LYS A 75 35.92 26.15 24.79
N MET A 76 36.35 25.61 25.93
CA MET A 76 36.52 24.17 26.15
C MET A 76 35.20 23.37 26.04
N ARG A 77 34.05 24.05 26.07
CA ARG A 77 32.72 23.44 25.97
C ARG A 77 32.22 23.38 24.53
N SER A 78 32.91 24.05 23.60
CA SER A 78 32.62 24.01 22.17
C SER A 78 32.53 22.58 21.65
N HIS A 79 33.48 21.72 22.03
CA HIS A 79 33.53 20.35 21.51
C HIS A 79 32.33 19.50 21.94
N LEU A 80 31.83 19.69 23.17
CA LEU A 80 30.64 18.98 23.65
C LEU A 80 29.39 19.46 22.89
N LEU A 81 29.22 20.77 22.72
CA LEU A 81 28.07 21.32 22.02
C LEU A 81 28.09 20.93 20.53
N GLU A 82 29.25 20.98 19.89
CA GLU A 82 29.44 20.54 18.51
C GLU A 82 29.15 19.04 18.34
N TYR A 83 29.57 18.22 19.30
CA TYR A 83 29.20 16.82 19.35
C TYR A 83 27.67 16.64 19.43
N LEU A 84 26.98 17.30 20.37
CA LEU A 84 25.52 17.20 20.49
C LEU A 84 24.80 17.66 19.23
N ILE A 85 25.25 18.75 18.60
CA ILE A 85 24.71 19.24 17.32
C ILE A 85 24.87 18.18 16.23
N ALA A 86 26.05 17.57 16.10
CA ALA A 86 26.27 16.52 15.11
C ALA A 86 25.37 15.30 15.34
N GLN A 87 25.17 14.90 16.60
CA GLN A 87 24.25 13.84 16.98
C GLN A 87 22.80 14.18 16.60
N ILE A 88 22.34 15.40 16.91
CA ILE A 88 21.02 15.90 16.52
C ILE A 88 20.85 15.82 15.00
N LYS A 89 21.81 16.32 14.21
CA LYS A 89 21.75 16.25 12.74
C LYS A 89 21.62 14.82 12.25
N TYR A 90 22.41 13.90 12.81
CA TYR A 90 22.38 12.51 12.41
C TYR A 90 21.04 11.84 12.71
N LEU A 91 20.51 12.03 13.92
CA LEU A 91 19.21 11.48 14.32
C LEU A 91 18.04 12.12 13.55
N LYS A 92 18.17 13.41 13.20
CA LYS A 92 17.17 14.13 12.42
C LYS A 92 17.02 13.56 11.00
N LYS A 93 18.11 13.11 10.37
CA LYS A 93 18.04 12.37 9.09
C LYS A 93 17.19 11.11 9.17
N PHE A 94 17.24 10.41 10.31
CA PHE A 94 16.37 9.25 10.54
C PHE A 94 14.91 9.69 10.75
N LYS A 95 14.67 10.68 11.60
CA LYS A 95 13.34 11.23 11.87
C LYS A 95 12.62 11.75 10.62
N ASP A 96 13.37 12.32 9.68
CA ASP A 96 12.81 12.93 8.47
C ASP A 96 12.63 11.92 7.33
N ALA A 97 12.95 10.64 7.56
CA ALA A 97 12.68 9.57 6.61
C ALA A 97 11.16 9.38 6.42
N LYS A 98 10.70 9.38 5.17
CA LYS A 98 9.28 9.16 4.83
C LYS A 98 8.93 7.69 4.66
N GLU A 99 9.93 6.88 4.32
CA GLU A 99 9.77 5.45 4.09
C GLU A 99 10.46 4.66 5.21
N PRO A 100 9.93 3.48 5.56
CA PRO A 100 10.58 2.57 6.49
C PRO A 100 12.01 2.28 6.06
N LEU A 101 12.94 2.28 7.02
CA LEU A 101 14.33 1.92 6.74
C LEU A 101 14.48 0.44 6.41
N SER A 102 15.52 0.12 5.64
CA SER A 102 16.00 -1.26 5.49
C SER A 102 16.56 -1.79 6.81
N ALA A 103 16.56 -3.12 6.98
CA ALA A 103 17.06 -3.78 8.19
C ALA A 103 18.51 -3.38 8.53
N ASP A 104 19.37 -3.27 7.52
CA ASP A 104 20.77 -2.86 7.72
C ASP A 104 20.91 -1.40 8.15
N ALA A 105 20.09 -0.50 7.58
CA ALA A 105 20.08 0.90 7.98
C ALA A 105 19.53 1.06 9.40
N LEU A 106 18.46 0.34 9.73
CA LEU A 106 17.87 0.33 11.07
C LEU A 106 18.89 -0.13 12.11
N LYS A 107 19.56 -1.26 11.88
CA LYS A 107 20.61 -1.78 12.76
C LYS A 107 21.77 -0.80 12.98
N LYS A 108 22.14 -0.03 11.95
CA LYS A 108 23.14 1.04 12.08
C LYS A 108 22.65 2.16 13.00
N TYR A 109 21.38 2.57 12.89
CA TYR A 109 20.80 3.57 13.79
C TYR A 109 20.67 3.06 15.23
N GLU A 110 20.23 1.81 15.42
CA GLU A 110 20.16 1.17 16.75
C GLU A 110 21.53 1.15 17.42
N SER A 111 22.56 0.68 16.70
CA SER A 111 23.92 0.66 17.21
C SER A 111 24.43 2.07 17.53
N HIS A 112 24.09 3.06 16.71
CA HIS A 112 24.54 4.44 16.90
C HIS A 112 23.85 5.10 18.10
N ILE A 113 22.54 4.95 18.26
CA ILE A 113 21.80 5.48 19.42
C ILE A 113 22.26 4.77 20.70
N GLY A 114 22.46 3.46 20.67
CA GLY A 114 22.99 2.70 21.81
C GLY A 114 24.38 3.20 22.22
N GLN A 115 25.25 3.45 21.25
CA GLN A 115 26.58 4.01 21.51
C GLN A 115 26.49 5.45 22.02
N LEU A 116 25.59 6.28 21.49
CA LEU A 116 25.32 7.63 22.00
C LEU A 116 24.92 7.59 23.47
N PHE A 117 23.96 6.73 23.85
CA PHE A 117 23.54 6.58 25.24
C PHE A 117 24.67 6.13 26.16
N TYR A 118 25.43 5.13 25.73
CA TYR A 118 26.61 4.67 26.46
C TYR A 118 27.63 5.80 26.66
N ASP A 119 27.96 6.53 25.59
CA ASP A 119 28.94 7.62 25.62
C ASP A 119 28.49 8.79 26.51
N LEU A 120 27.21 9.16 26.47
CA LEU A 120 26.66 10.20 27.34
C LEU A 120 26.68 9.76 28.81
N ALA A 121 26.33 8.51 29.11
CA ALA A 121 26.39 7.99 30.47
C ALA A 121 27.82 7.95 31.03
N LYS A 122 28.79 7.51 30.21
CA LYS A 122 30.22 7.52 30.59
C LYS A 122 30.77 8.94 30.76
N LEU A 123 30.38 9.89 29.93
CA LEU A 123 30.78 11.29 30.10
C LEU A 123 30.32 11.89 31.43
N ILE A 124 29.11 11.55 31.88
CA ILE A 124 28.55 12.05 33.14
C ILE A 124 29.34 11.58 34.36
N ILE A 125 29.93 10.38 34.32
CA ILE A 125 30.75 9.84 35.42
C ILE A 125 32.24 10.11 35.26
N THR A 126 32.67 10.69 34.14
CA THR A 126 34.08 11.01 33.90
C THR A 126 34.45 12.34 34.54
N HIS A 127 35.63 12.39 35.16
CA HIS A 127 36.20 13.60 35.75
C HIS A 127 36.56 14.67 34.70
N LYS A 128 36.36 15.95 35.00
CA LYS A 128 36.65 17.08 34.09
C LYS A 128 38.10 17.18 33.62
N THR A 129 39.03 16.70 34.44
CA THR A 129 40.46 16.65 34.10
C THR A 129 40.82 15.47 33.20
N SER A 130 39.89 14.53 33.04
CA SER A 130 40.05 13.33 32.23
C SER A 130 39.24 13.47 30.95
N THR A 131 39.70 12.78 29.92
CA THR A 131 39.02 12.72 28.62
C THR A 131 38.38 11.34 28.43
N TYR A 132 37.21 11.34 27.80
CA TYR A 132 36.54 10.14 27.32
C TYR A 132 36.35 10.24 25.81
N ASN A 133 36.62 9.15 25.10
CA ASN A 133 36.52 9.11 23.65
C ASN A 133 35.12 8.71 23.23
N VAL A 134 34.31 9.70 22.86
CA VAL A 134 32.96 9.47 22.34
C VAL A 134 33.00 9.08 20.87
N THR A 135 31.97 8.36 20.44
CA THR A 135 31.77 7.96 19.05
C THR A 135 31.04 9.05 18.28
N TYR A 136 31.73 9.64 17.32
CA TYR A 136 31.15 10.65 16.43
C TYR A 136 30.25 9.99 15.37
N PRO A 137 29.18 10.67 14.90
CA PRO A 137 28.37 10.16 13.81
C PRO A 137 29.23 9.79 12.59
N PRO A 138 28.90 8.69 11.89
CA PRO A 138 29.70 8.23 10.77
C PRO A 138 29.67 9.27 9.64
N VAL A 139 30.86 9.66 9.19
CA VAL A 139 31.06 10.49 7.99
C VAL A 139 31.61 9.56 6.92
N ASP A 140 30.91 9.45 5.78
CA ASP A 140 31.25 8.53 4.68
C ASP A 140 31.44 7.06 5.11
N GLY A 141 30.64 6.62 6.09
CA GLY A 141 30.67 5.25 6.61
C GLY A 141 31.85 4.94 7.54
N ARG A 142 32.67 5.93 7.90
CA ARG A 142 33.77 5.77 8.86
C ARG A 142 33.40 6.30 10.24
N THR A 143 33.56 5.45 11.25
CA THR A 143 33.40 5.82 12.65
C THR A 143 34.63 6.58 13.13
N THR A 144 34.43 7.79 13.64
CA THR A 144 35.50 8.61 14.23
C THR A 144 35.30 8.74 15.73
N LYS A 145 36.38 8.81 16.50
CA LYS A 145 36.30 9.09 17.94
C LYS A 145 36.69 10.53 18.23
N LEU A 146 35.98 11.18 19.15
CA LEU A 146 36.25 12.54 19.62
C LEU A 146 36.55 12.50 21.11
N ALA A 147 37.69 13.06 21.52
CA ALA A 147 38.04 13.18 22.94
C ALA A 147 37.27 14.35 23.57
N LEU A 148 36.42 14.06 24.55
CA LEU A 148 35.67 15.06 25.30
C LEU A 148 36.04 15.01 26.78
N ASN A 149 36.13 16.18 27.42
CA ASN A 149 36.36 16.25 28.86
C ASN A 149 35.13 15.73 29.61
N GLY A 150 35.38 15.07 30.74
CA GLY A 150 34.33 14.59 31.63
C GLY A 150 33.46 15.70 32.23
N LEU A 151 32.35 15.30 32.84
CA LEU A 151 31.34 16.21 33.39
C LEU A 151 31.29 16.24 34.93
N ILE A 152 32.16 15.51 35.63
CA ILE A 152 32.32 15.59 37.09
C ILE A 152 33.38 16.62 37.47
N TYR A 153 33.08 17.53 38.41
CA TYR A 153 34.10 18.41 38.98
C TYR A 153 35.11 17.63 39.82
N ASN A 154 36.40 17.89 39.63
CA ASN A 154 37.44 17.46 40.55
C ASN A 154 37.54 18.44 41.71
N GLY A 155 36.65 18.29 42.68
CA GLY A 155 36.76 18.99 43.97
C GLY A 155 37.17 18.00 45.05
N TYR A 156 38.04 18.44 45.97
CA TYR A 156 38.50 17.67 47.14
C TYR A 156 37.36 17.16 48.05
N VAL A 157 36.12 17.66 47.88
CA VAL A 157 35.00 17.47 48.82
C VAL A 157 33.72 16.94 48.15
N SER A 158 33.58 16.92 46.81
CA SER A 158 32.39 16.29 46.20
C SER A 158 32.54 15.98 44.70
N ASN A 159 32.26 14.72 44.33
CA ASN A 159 32.10 14.26 42.94
C ASN A 159 30.76 14.73 42.35
N LYS A 160 30.52 16.04 42.31
CA LYS A 160 29.28 16.62 41.80
C LYS A 160 29.37 16.83 40.28
N PRO A 161 28.29 16.55 39.52
CA PRO A 161 28.23 16.88 38.11
C PRO A 161 28.28 18.39 37.92
N CYS A 162 28.93 18.84 36.85
CA CYS A 162 28.89 20.24 36.46
C CYS A 162 27.59 20.62 35.78
N THR A 163 27.40 21.91 35.50
CA THR A 163 26.19 22.43 34.85
C THR A 163 25.80 21.62 33.60
N SER A 164 26.74 21.36 32.69
CA SER A 164 26.49 20.51 31.51
C SER A 164 26.11 19.06 31.87
N GLY A 165 26.71 18.49 32.92
CA GLY A 165 26.38 17.14 33.41
C GLY A 165 25.00 17.08 34.08
N VAL A 166 24.61 18.13 34.82
CA VAL A 166 23.27 18.26 35.39
C VAL A 166 22.23 18.32 34.28
N PHE A 167 22.44 19.18 33.26
CA PHE A 167 21.51 19.30 32.14
C PHE A 167 21.42 18.01 31.33
N LEU A 168 22.55 17.36 31.05
CA LEU A 168 22.54 16.09 30.34
C LEU A 168 21.84 14.98 31.15
N SER A 169 22.02 14.99 32.47
CA SER A 169 21.33 14.03 33.34
C SER A 169 19.82 14.26 33.39
N GLU A 170 19.40 15.51 33.57
CA GLU A 170 17.99 15.88 33.68
C GLU A 170 17.24 15.72 32.35
N GLU A 171 17.87 16.04 31.22
CA GLU A 171 17.19 16.00 29.92
C GLU A 171 17.33 14.66 29.20
N VAL A 172 18.46 13.96 29.37
CA VAL A 172 18.73 12.74 28.59
C VAL A 172 18.80 11.51 29.49
N THR A 173 19.70 11.42 30.46
CA THR A 173 19.86 10.12 31.15
C THR A 173 18.68 9.74 32.01
N LYS A 174 18.11 10.65 32.81
CA LYS A 174 16.94 10.32 33.64
C LYS A 174 15.69 10.02 32.81
N PRO A 175 15.30 10.82 31.78
CA PRO A 175 14.09 10.55 31.01
C PRO A 175 14.14 9.27 30.18
N PHE A 176 15.33 8.83 29.78
CA PHE A 176 15.55 7.58 29.04
C PHE A 176 15.97 6.42 29.95
N ASP A 177 15.97 6.63 31.27
CA ASP A 177 16.37 5.63 32.26
C ASP A 177 17.73 5.01 31.92
N LEU A 178 18.75 5.86 31.75
CA LEU A 178 20.11 5.47 31.42
C LEU A 178 20.96 5.51 32.69
N ASP A 179 21.55 4.38 33.04
CA ASP A 179 22.54 4.29 34.13
C ASP A 179 23.96 4.21 33.57
N ALA A 180 24.92 4.79 34.29
CA ALA A 180 26.33 4.70 33.93
C ALA A 180 26.93 3.31 34.14
N GLU A 181 26.28 2.47 34.96
CA GLU A 181 26.63 1.07 35.18
C GLU A 181 26.15 0.15 34.07
N TYR A 182 25.15 0.57 33.28
CA TYR A 182 24.65 -0.22 32.16
C TYR A 182 25.75 -0.50 31.13
N SER A 183 25.75 -1.75 30.68
CA SER A 183 26.57 -2.24 29.58
C SER A 183 26.12 -1.63 28.25
N LEU A 184 27.01 -1.66 27.26
CA LEU A 184 26.65 -1.23 25.90
C LEU A 184 25.45 -2.03 25.34
N LYS A 185 25.33 -3.31 25.72
CA LYS A 185 24.22 -4.17 25.29
C LYS A 185 22.88 -3.67 25.82
N GLU A 186 22.79 -3.32 27.11
CA GLU A 186 21.57 -2.77 27.71
C GLU A 186 21.19 -1.42 27.08
N MET A 187 22.19 -0.59 26.74
CA MET A 187 21.95 0.65 26.01
C MET A 187 21.45 0.40 24.58
N GLN A 188 21.95 -0.64 23.91
CA GLN A 188 21.49 -1.06 22.59
C GLN A 188 20.05 -1.59 22.62
N GLU A 189 19.64 -2.30 23.68
CA GLU A 189 18.27 -2.77 23.84
C GLU A 189 17.28 -1.58 23.97
N LYS A 190 17.65 -0.54 24.72
CA LYS A 190 16.86 0.72 24.78
C LYS A 190 16.83 1.44 23.44
N ALA A 191 17.96 1.47 22.73
CA ALA A 191 18.02 2.07 21.40
C ALA A 191 17.15 1.33 20.38
N GLN A 192 17.12 -0.01 20.44
CA GLN A 192 16.25 -0.85 19.62
C GLN A 192 14.78 -0.50 19.82
N GLN A 193 14.32 -0.36 21.07
CA GLN A 193 12.94 0.04 21.36
C GLN A 193 12.57 1.40 20.72
N ILE A 194 13.48 2.38 20.79
CA ILE A 194 13.29 3.71 20.17
C ILE A 194 13.19 3.59 18.64
N CYS A 195 14.08 2.80 18.04
CA CYS A 195 14.12 2.57 16.60
C CYS A 195 12.88 1.82 16.10
N GLU A 196 12.46 0.76 16.79
CA GLU A 196 11.27 -0.03 16.48
C GLU A 196 10.00 0.79 16.61
N GLU A 197 9.85 1.57 17.69
CA GLU A 197 8.72 2.47 17.87
C GLU A 197 8.59 3.42 16.68
N TYR A 198 9.69 4.07 16.29
CA TYR A 198 9.68 5.02 15.17
C TYR A 198 9.43 4.30 13.83
N GLN A 199 10.08 3.16 13.57
CA GLN A 199 9.86 2.37 12.37
C GLN A 199 8.39 1.93 12.24
N ASN A 200 7.75 1.55 13.35
CA ASN A 200 6.33 1.20 13.38
C ASN A 200 5.42 2.39 13.05
N THR A 201 5.81 3.63 13.40
CA THR A 201 5.04 4.82 12.97
C THR A 201 5.03 5.02 11.45
N LEU A 202 6.02 4.47 10.73
CA LEU A 202 6.08 4.50 9.27
C LEU A 202 5.37 3.29 8.64
N ILE A 203 5.57 2.10 9.21
CA ILE A 203 5.04 0.84 8.65
C ILE A 203 3.53 0.70 8.87
N ILE A 204 3.03 0.97 10.08
CA ILE A 204 1.62 0.71 10.44
C ILE A 204 0.64 1.47 9.53
N PRO A 205 0.81 2.78 9.26
CA PRO A 205 -0.09 3.49 8.35
C PRO A 205 -0.10 2.88 6.95
N LYS A 206 1.07 2.51 6.42
CA LYS A 206 1.21 1.90 5.09
C LYS A 206 0.48 0.55 5.01
N LEU A 207 0.65 -0.29 6.02
CA LEU A 207 -0.06 -1.57 6.12
C LEU A 207 -1.57 -1.37 6.24
N ASN A 208 -2.02 -0.41 7.04
CA ASN A 208 -3.45 -0.11 7.18
C ASN A 208 -4.05 0.35 5.86
N THR A 209 -3.37 1.23 5.11
CA THR A 209 -3.83 1.66 3.78
C THR A 209 -3.93 0.48 2.80
N GLN A 210 -2.93 -0.40 2.78
CA GLN A 210 -2.95 -1.61 1.94
C GLN A 210 -4.06 -2.58 2.33
N LEU A 211 -4.31 -2.74 3.63
CA LEU A 211 -5.37 -3.60 4.12
C LEU A 211 -6.74 -3.05 3.74
N THR A 212 -6.96 -1.74 3.87
CA THR A 212 -8.20 -1.09 3.45
C THR A 212 -8.41 -1.20 1.94
N SER A 213 -7.38 -1.00 1.10
CA SER A 213 -7.53 -1.18 -0.34
C SER A 213 -7.89 -2.62 -0.71
N LEU A 214 -7.23 -3.60 -0.07
CA LEU A 214 -7.51 -5.02 -0.31
C LEU A 214 -8.93 -5.41 0.11
N GLN A 215 -9.45 -4.84 1.21
CA GLN A 215 -10.83 -5.03 1.64
C GLN A 215 -11.83 -4.46 0.62
N ILE A 216 -11.55 -3.29 0.05
CA ILE A 216 -12.39 -2.70 -1.00
C ILE A 216 -12.39 -3.60 -2.24
N ASP A 217 -11.22 -4.05 -2.69
CA ASP A 217 -11.10 -4.95 -3.85
C ASP A 217 -11.87 -6.25 -3.64
N PHE A 218 -11.79 -6.81 -2.42
CA PHE A 218 -12.53 -8.02 -2.05
C PHE A 218 -14.05 -7.81 -2.13
N GLU A 219 -14.57 -6.70 -1.60
CA GLU A 219 -16.01 -6.41 -1.69
C GLU A 219 -16.47 -6.15 -3.13
N VAL A 220 -15.65 -5.49 -3.96
CA VAL A 220 -15.94 -5.32 -5.39
C VAL A 220 -16.01 -6.67 -6.11
N LEU A 221 -15.06 -7.56 -5.85
CA LEU A 221 -15.06 -8.91 -6.42
C LEU A 221 -16.27 -9.72 -5.96
N ARG A 222 -16.65 -9.60 -4.69
CA ARG A 222 -17.83 -10.26 -4.13
C ARG A 222 -19.13 -9.79 -4.79
N ILE A 223 -19.29 -8.49 -5.02
CA ILE A 223 -20.45 -7.94 -5.73
C ILE A 223 -20.50 -8.49 -7.17
N ARG A 224 -19.36 -8.47 -7.89
CA ARG A 224 -19.27 -9.01 -9.25
C ARG A 224 -19.59 -10.50 -9.32
N LEU A 225 -19.15 -11.26 -8.31
CA LEU A 225 -19.45 -12.69 -8.23
C LEU A 225 -20.96 -12.92 -8.08
N ASN A 226 -21.62 -12.22 -7.14
CA ASN A 226 -23.07 -12.30 -6.97
C ASN A 226 -23.84 -11.90 -8.24
N GLU A 227 -23.39 -10.84 -8.93
CA GLU A 227 -23.98 -10.45 -10.22
C GLU A 227 -23.83 -11.54 -11.27
N SER A 228 -22.64 -12.14 -11.38
CA SER A 228 -22.38 -13.26 -12.29
C SER A 228 -23.25 -14.47 -11.97
N GLU A 229 -23.37 -14.84 -10.69
CA GLU A 229 -24.23 -15.93 -10.24
C GLU A 229 -25.70 -15.68 -10.59
N SER A 230 -26.18 -14.44 -10.43
CA SER A 230 -27.55 -14.06 -10.82
C SER A 230 -27.78 -14.17 -12.33
N LYS A 231 -26.79 -13.78 -13.15
CA LYS A 231 -26.82 -13.91 -14.61
C LYS A 231 -26.78 -15.37 -15.05
N VAL A 232 -25.94 -16.19 -14.42
CA VAL A 232 -25.86 -17.63 -14.69
C VAL A 232 -27.18 -18.30 -14.33
N SER A 233 -27.76 -18.01 -13.17
CA SER A 233 -29.07 -18.56 -12.77
C SER A 233 -30.16 -18.21 -13.78
N THR A 234 -30.22 -16.94 -14.21
CA THR A 234 -31.19 -16.48 -15.22
C THR A 234 -30.98 -17.17 -16.57
N SER A 235 -29.72 -17.27 -17.02
CA SER A 235 -29.38 -17.92 -18.28
C SER A 235 -29.69 -19.42 -18.23
N THR A 236 -29.45 -20.06 -17.08
CA THR A 236 -29.77 -21.49 -16.87
C THR A 236 -31.27 -21.72 -16.95
N ALA A 237 -32.09 -20.85 -16.32
CA ALA A 237 -33.55 -20.92 -16.43
C ALA A 237 -34.06 -20.70 -17.87
N GLN A 238 -33.41 -19.81 -18.64
CA GLN A 238 -33.74 -19.63 -20.06
C GLN A 238 -33.39 -20.87 -20.88
N VAL A 239 -32.22 -21.47 -20.64
CA VAL A 239 -31.80 -22.71 -21.32
C VAL A 239 -32.78 -23.83 -21.01
N THR A 240 -33.18 -24.05 -19.76
CA THR A 240 -34.16 -25.10 -19.41
C THR A 240 -35.51 -24.88 -20.09
N THR A 241 -35.99 -23.63 -20.15
CA THR A 241 -37.24 -23.31 -20.85
C THR A 241 -37.14 -23.57 -22.35
N LEU A 242 -35.99 -23.27 -22.97
CA LEU A 242 -35.75 -23.54 -24.39
C LEU A 242 -35.62 -25.04 -24.68
N THR A 243 -34.98 -25.80 -23.78
CA THR A 243 -34.89 -27.26 -23.93
C THR A 243 -36.26 -27.92 -23.87
N GLU A 244 -37.12 -27.52 -22.93
CA GLU A 244 -38.51 -28.03 -22.86
C GLU A 244 -39.31 -27.73 -24.13
N LYS A 245 -39.20 -26.50 -24.67
CA LYS A 245 -39.85 -26.14 -25.94
C LYS A 245 -39.31 -26.94 -27.12
N ASN A 246 -38.01 -27.20 -27.16
CA ASN A 246 -37.41 -28.01 -28.21
C ASN A 246 -37.87 -29.47 -28.12
N GLU A 247 -37.99 -30.04 -26.93
CA GLU A 247 -38.51 -31.39 -26.72
C GLU A 247 -39.97 -31.51 -27.21
N ASP A 248 -40.83 -30.53 -26.89
CA ASP A 248 -42.21 -30.48 -27.39
C ASP A 248 -42.27 -30.36 -28.93
N ALA A 249 -41.41 -29.52 -29.51
CA ALA A 249 -41.31 -29.37 -30.96
C ALA A 249 -40.83 -30.66 -31.66
N ILE A 250 -39.86 -31.37 -31.07
CA ILE A 250 -39.40 -32.68 -31.55
C ILE A 250 -40.54 -33.69 -31.48
N GLY A 251 -41.33 -33.70 -30.39
CA GLY A 251 -42.52 -34.55 -30.26
C GLY A 251 -43.54 -34.32 -31.38
N LYS A 252 -43.86 -33.05 -31.66
CA LYS A 252 -44.77 -32.67 -32.77
C LYS A 252 -44.23 -33.03 -34.15
N LEU A 253 -42.92 -32.87 -34.37
CA LEU A 253 -42.26 -33.27 -35.61
C LEU A 253 -42.34 -34.79 -35.83
N ALA A 254 -42.10 -35.58 -34.79
CA ALA A 254 -42.23 -37.03 -34.85
C ALA A 254 -43.67 -37.48 -35.14
N GLU A 255 -44.67 -36.81 -34.55
CA GLU A 255 -46.09 -37.07 -34.86
C GLU A 255 -46.43 -36.72 -36.31
N ALA A 256 -45.99 -35.56 -36.79
CA ALA A 256 -46.16 -35.16 -38.18
C ALA A 256 -45.52 -36.15 -39.16
N GLN A 257 -44.33 -36.68 -38.84
CA GLN A 257 -43.68 -37.73 -39.64
C GLN A 257 -44.52 -39.01 -39.71
N ARG A 258 -45.06 -39.50 -38.58
CA ARG A 258 -45.95 -40.68 -38.57
C ARG A 258 -47.19 -40.46 -39.45
N LEU A 259 -47.76 -39.26 -39.39
CA LEU A 259 -48.95 -38.90 -40.17
C LEU A 259 -48.64 -38.81 -41.67
N VAL A 260 -47.45 -38.32 -42.03
CA VAL A 260 -46.95 -38.34 -43.41
C VAL A 260 -46.73 -39.76 -43.92
N GLU A 261 -46.14 -40.65 -43.12
CA GLU A 261 -45.94 -42.06 -43.46
C GLU A 261 -47.28 -42.80 -43.65
N GLU A 262 -48.26 -42.53 -42.78
CA GLU A 262 -49.63 -43.05 -42.91
C GLU A 262 -50.27 -42.58 -44.23
N LYS A 263 -50.23 -41.27 -44.50
CA LYS A 263 -50.80 -40.71 -45.73
C LYS A 263 -50.06 -41.19 -46.99
N ALA A 264 -48.75 -41.40 -46.93
CA ALA A 264 -47.98 -41.97 -48.02
C ALA A 264 -48.42 -43.41 -48.33
N SER A 265 -48.65 -44.22 -47.29
CA SER A 265 -49.16 -45.58 -47.43
C SER A 265 -50.56 -45.60 -48.05
N GLU A 266 -51.45 -44.69 -47.61
CA GLU A 266 -52.79 -44.53 -48.17
C GLU A 266 -52.76 -44.09 -49.64
N ILE A 267 -51.88 -43.16 -50.01
CA ILE A 267 -51.66 -42.77 -51.41
C ILE A 267 -51.19 -43.97 -52.25
N GLU A 268 -50.33 -44.83 -51.69
CA GLU A 268 -49.81 -45.99 -52.40
C GLU A 268 -50.89 -47.07 -52.61
N GLU A 269 -51.78 -47.29 -51.62
CA GLU A 269 -52.98 -48.11 -51.80
C GLU A 269 -53.93 -47.53 -52.86
N LEU A 270 -54.21 -46.22 -52.81
CA LEU A 270 -55.03 -45.54 -53.81
C LEU A 270 -54.41 -45.62 -55.21
N LYS A 271 -53.09 -45.53 -55.34
CA LYS A 271 -52.37 -45.75 -56.62
C LYS A 271 -52.58 -47.17 -57.13
N LYS A 272 -52.42 -48.19 -56.29
CA LYS A 272 -52.66 -49.60 -56.66
C LYS A 272 -54.12 -49.82 -57.10
N ARG A 273 -55.07 -49.22 -56.38
CA ARG A 273 -56.51 -49.27 -56.73
C ARG A 273 -56.83 -48.54 -58.03
N ASN A 274 -56.19 -47.41 -58.29
CA ASN A 274 -56.31 -46.72 -59.58
C ASN A 274 -55.69 -47.52 -60.73
N GLN A 275 -54.56 -48.20 -60.50
CA GLN A 275 -53.97 -49.10 -61.51
C GLN A 275 -54.89 -50.29 -61.84
N SER A 276 -55.54 -50.89 -60.84
CA SER A 276 -56.51 -51.98 -61.09
C SER A 276 -57.78 -51.47 -61.80
N LEU A 277 -58.25 -50.27 -61.49
CA LEU A 277 -59.33 -49.61 -62.24
C LEU A 277 -58.92 -49.27 -63.68
N ASN A 278 -57.71 -48.77 -63.91
CA ASN A 278 -57.18 -48.55 -65.26
C ASN A 278 -57.00 -49.86 -66.04
N GLN A 279 -56.60 -50.96 -65.40
CA GLN A 279 -56.60 -52.29 -66.04
C GLN A 279 -58.02 -52.78 -66.37
N GLY A 280 -59.04 -52.39 -65.59
CA GLY A 280 -60.45 -52.57 -65.94
C GLY A 280 -60.90 -51.70 -67.13
N VAL A 281 -60.38 -50.47 -67.26
CA VAL A 281 -60.66 -49.60 -68.41
C VAL A 281 -59.93 -50.09 -69.67
N TYR A 282 -58.71 -50.62 -69.58
CA TYR A 282 -58.05 -51.27 -70.73
C TYR A 282 -58.65 -52.66 -71.05
N GLY A 283 -59.25 -53.35 -70.07
CA GLY A 283 -60.08 -54.54 -70.30
C GLY A 283 -61.42 -54.23 -71.00
N ALA A 284 -62.00 -53.05 -70.76
CA ALA A 284 -63.20 -52.57 -71.48
C ALA A 284 -62.87 -51.87 -72.81
N ALA A 285 -61.68 -51.25 -72.94
CA ALA A 285 -61.24 -50.60 -74.17
C ALA A 285 -60.64 -51.56 -75.20
N SER A 286 -60.29 -52.80 -74.82
CA SER A 286 -59.98 -53.88 -75.79
C SER A 286 -61.23 -54.46 -76.48
N GLY A 287 -62.44 -54.07 -76.06
CA GLY A 287 -63.70 -54.38 -76.74
C GLY A 287 -64.27 -53.24 -77.61
N PHE A 288 -63.64 -52.06 -77.62
CA PHE A 288 -64.20 -50.85 -78.22
C PHE A 288 -63.18 -50.08 -79.08
N LEU A 289 -62.36 -50.80 -79.86
CA LEU A 289 -61.50 -50.23 -80.91
C LEU A 289 -61.80 -50.85 -82.29
N LEU A 290 -63.09 -51.02 -82.58
CA LEU A 290 -63.63 -51.28 -83.90
C LEU A 290 -64.95 -50.49 -84.02
N PHE A 291 -64.88 -49.17 -84.14
CA PHE A 291 -65.72 -48.33 -85.03
C PHE A 291 -65.64 -46.83 -84.66
N LYS A 292 -65.51 -45.99 -85.72
CA LYS A 292 -65.54 -44.51 -85.77
C LYS A 292 -64.30 -43.81 -85.18
N ARG A 293 -63.31 -43.36 -85.95
CA ARG A 293 -63.27 -42.52 -87.17
C ARG A 293 -63.80 -41.08 -86.96
N VAL A 294 -62.84 -40.15 -87.08
CA VAL A 294 -62.91 -38.72 -87.50
C VAL A 294 -63.39 -37.67 -86.48
N TYR A 295 -62.46 -36.88 -85.92
CA TYR A 295 -62.28 -35.42 -86.15
C TYR A 295 -61.40 -34.79 -85.04
N ARG A 296 -60.23 -34.27 -85.44
CA ARG A 296 -59.55 -33.06 -84.88
C ARG A 296 -60.24 -31.84 -85.55
N PRO A 297 -60.10 -30.54 -85.17
CA PRO A 297 -59.08 -29.96 -84.26
C PRO A 297 -59.51 -28.65 -83.50
N VAL A 298 -58.50 -27.99 -82.90
CA VAL A 298 -58.28 -26.53 -82.65
C VAL A 298 -58.95 -25.82 -81.46
N GLY A 299 -58.11 -25.05 -80.74
CA GLY A 299 -58.45 -23.79 -80.04
C GLY A 299 -58.00 -23.80 -78.58
N ASP A 300 -56.82 -23.27 -78.22
CA ASP A 300 -56.57 -21.85 -77.88
C ASP A 300 -57.39 -21.41 -76.65
N THR A 301 -56.92 -20.79 -75.57
CA THR A 301 -55.80 -19.86 -75.36
C THR A 301 -55.80 -19.41 -73.88
N LEU A 302 -54.66 -18.82 -73.44
CA LEU A 302 -54.53 -17.65 -72.53
C LEU A 302 -54.66 -17.77 -70.99
N GLY A 303 -53.69 -17.10 -70.33
CA GLY A 303 -53.79 -16.49 -68.99
C GLY A 303 -52.85 -17.13 -67.96
N ALA A 304 -51.57 -16.74 -67.82
CA ALA A 304 -51.07 -15.53 -67.13
C ALA A 304 -51.64 -15.41 -65.70
N VAL A 305 -50.84 -15.35 -64.62
CA VAL A 305 -50.12 -14.18 -64.08
C VAL A 305 -49.52 -14.68 -62.73
N ASN A 306 -48.19 -14.61 -62.52
CA ASN A 306 -47.46 -13.64 -61.66
C ASN A 306 -47.70 -13.91 -60.14
N SER A 307 -46.73 -13.91 -59.21
CA SER A 307 -45.52 -13.10 -59.08
C SER A 307 -44.64 -13.63 -57.92
N GLN A 308 -43.36 -13.29 -57.98
CA GLN A 308 -42.48 -12.89 -56.87
C GLN A 308 -42.03 -13.92 -55.81
N THR A 309 -40.73 -14.23 -55.86
CA THR A 309 -39.88 -14.01 -54.67
C THR A 309 -38.50 -13.52 -55.11
N ILE A 310 -38.27 -12.23 -54.85
CA ILE A 310 -37.00 -11.47 -54.78
C ILE A 310 -36.81 -11.25 -53.26
N ALA A 311 -35.65 -11.22 -52.59
CA ALA A 311 -34.27 -11.00 -52.96
C ALA A 311 -33.32 -11.68 -51.94
N PHE A 312 -32.12 -11.99 -52.43
CA PHE A 312 -30.86 -12.04 -51.69
C PHE A 312 -30.30 -10.63 -51.50
N SER A 313 -29.73 -10.35 -50.32
CA SER A 313 -28.71 -9.35 -49.95
C SER A 313 -28.97 -8.94 -48.49
N ASP A 314 -28.04 -8.70 -47.59
CA ASP A 314 -26.58 -8.75 -47.54
C ASP A 314 -26.20 -8.47 -46.07
N ALA A 315 -24.96 -8.80 -45.71
CA ALA A 315 -24.13 -8.11 -44.70
C ALA A 315 -24.56 -8.25 -43.21
N GLU A 316 -23.70 -8.29 -42.20
CA GLU A 316 -22.23 -8.23 -42.08
C GLU A 316 -21.88 -8.42 -40.59
N VAL A 317 -20.62 -8.76 -40.31
CA VAL A 317 -19.83 -8.41 -39.10
C VAL A 317 -20.24 -9.10 -37.78
N GLY A 318 -19.44 -10.04 -37.28
CA GLY A 318 -18.30 -9.75 -36.38
C GLY A 318 -18.73 -10.11 -34.93
N ALA A 319 -17.92 -10.60 -34.00
CA ALA A 319 -16.48 -10.68 -33.87
C ALA A 319 -16.14 -11.62 -32.69
N ALA A 320 -14.86 -12.04 -32.66
CA ALA A 320 -14.03 -12.26 -31.46
C ALA A 320 -14.47 -13.30 -30.41
N GLY A 321 -13.59 -14.07 -29.79
CA GLY A 321 -12.15 -13.96 -29.70
C GLY A 321 -11.74 -14.76 -28.46
N ILE A 322 -10.88 -15.74 -28.68
CA ILE A 322 -10.18 -16.49 -27.65
C ILE A 322 -8.98 -15.63 -27.26
N GLU A 323 -8.88 -15.17 -26.02
CA GLU A 323 -7.58 -14.83 -25.42
C GLU A 323 -7.53 -15.36 -23.99
N ALA A 324 -6.60 -16.30 -23.82
CA ALA A 324 -5.92 -16.55 -22.58
C ALA A 324 -4.84 -15.47 -22.43
N ASP A 325 -4.68 -14.90 -21.24
CA ASP A 325 -3.33 -14.73 -20.70
C ASP A 325 -3.31 -14.60 -19.18
N GLY A 326 -2.26 -15.19 -18.63
CA GLY A 326 -1.90 -15.18 -17.22
C GLY A 326 -0.96 -14.02 -16.85
N PRO A 327 -0.34 -14.08 -15.66
CA PRO A 327 0.14 -12.91 -14.92
C PRO A 327 1.61 -12.55 -15.20
N GLY A 328 1.92 -11.27 -14.98
CA GLY A 328 3.26 -10.69 -14.81
C GLY A 328 3.17 -9.46 -13.90
#